data_AF-A0A7G9YF99-F1
#
_entry.id   AF-A0A7G9YF99-F1
#
_cell.length_a   1.000
_cell.length_b   1.000
_cell.length_c   1.000
_cell.angle_alpha   90.00
_cell.angle_beta   90.00
_cell.angle_gamma   90.00
#
_symmetry.space_group_name_H-M   'P 1'
#
loop_
_entity.id
_entity.type
_entity.pdbx_description
1 polymer ?
#
loop_
_entity_poly.entity_id
_entity_poly.type
_entity_poly.pdbx_seq_one_letter_code
_entity_poly.pdbx_strand_id
1 'polypeptide(L)'
;MLNFDRALNDDRLMKAITGLSASEFNKLVERFREEFQNEARVRYETGVEQGNRERKPGGGRTGNLESYATKLFFTLFYFKCYPTFDILGFLFDLNR
;
A
#
# COMPACT_ATOMS: atom_id res chain seq x y z
N MET A 1 -3.43 -16.49 4.53
CA MET A 1 -2.72 -15.23 4.24
C MET A 1 -2.45 -15.13 2.74
N LEU A 2 -2.75 -13.98 2.16
CA LEU A 2 -2.58 -13.77 0.73
C LEU A 2 -1.09 -13.76 0.38
N ASN A 3 -0.67 -14.67 -0.49
CA ASN A 3 0.73 -14.84 -0.86
C ASN A 3 1.09 -13.90 -2.01
N PHE A 4 1.75 -12.79 -1.68
CA PHE A 4 2.16 -11.76 -2.63
C PHE A 4 3.16 -12.28 -3.67
N ASP A 5 4.14 -13.09 -3.25
CA ASP A 5 5.14 -13.65 -4.17
C ASP A 5 4.51 -14.61 -5.18
N ARG A 6 3.54 -15.41 -4.74
CA ARG A 6 2.77 -16.27 -5.64
C ARG A 6 2.01 -15.45 -6.68
N ALA A 7 1.40 -14.34 -6.27
CA ALA A 7 0.73 -13.45 -7.21
C ALA A 7 1.71 -12.91 -8.25
N LEU A 8 2.84 -12.33 -7.83
CA LEU A 8 3.84 -11.76 -8.74
C LEU A 8 4.39 -12.75 -9.79
N ASN A 9 4.36 -14.05 -9.51
CA ASN A 9 4.83 -15.09 -10.45
C ASN A 9 3.73 -15.64 -11.37
N ASP A 10 2.47 -15.20 -11.22
CA ASP A 10 1.33 -15.62 -12.03
C ASP A 10 0.60 -14.39 -12.58
N ASP A 11 0.90 -14.07 -13.83
CA ASP A 11 0.34 -12.90 -14.52
C ASP A 11 -1.19 -12.94 -14.65
N ARG A 12 -1.78 -14.14 -14.77
CA ARG A 12 -3.24 -14.31 -14.79
C ARG A 12 -3.81 -13.95 -13.43
N LEU A 13 -3.19 -14.44 -12.36
CA LEU A 13 -3.60 -14.14 -10.99
C LEU A 13 -3.43 -12.65 -10.66
N MET A 14 -2.30 -12.02 -11.01
CA MET A 14 -2.08 -10.58 -10.84
C MET A 14 -3.19 -9.75 -11.46
N LYS A 15 -3.54 -10.04 -12.72
CA LYS A 15 -4.60 -9.31 -13.43
C LYS A 15 -5.96 -9.53 -12.78
N ALA A 16 -6.25 -10.73 -12.30
CA ALA A 16 -7.51 -11.05 -11.65
C ALA A 16 -7.69 -10.26 -10.35
N ILE A 17 -6.63 -10.12 -9.53
CA ILE A 17 -6.74 -9.56 -8.18
C ILE A 17 -6.27 -8.12 -8.04
N THR A 18 -5.48 -7.59 -8.99
CA THR A 18 -5.02 -6.18 -8.98
C THR A 18 -5.42 -5.40 -10.23
N GLY A 19 -5.81 -6.09 -11.31
CA GLY A 19 -6.06 -5.48 -12.61
C GLY A 19 -4.83 -5.25 -13.49
N LEU A 20 -3.62 -5.54 -12.99
CA LEU A 20 -2.35 -5.33 -13.70
C LEU A 20 -1.59 -6.65 -13.91
N SER A 21 -0.73 -6.73 -14.93
CA SER A 21 0.33 -7.74 -14.98
C SER A 21 1.42 -7.47 -13.93
N ALA A 22 2.27 -8.47 -13.66
CA ALA A 22 3.42 -8.28 -12.79
C ALA A 22 4.36 -7.16 -13.30
N SER A 23 4.55 -7.05 -14.61
CA SER A 23 5.40 -6.01 -15.20
C SER A 23 4.83 -4.59 -15.05
N GLU A 24 3.52 -4.42 -15.25
CA GLU A 24 2.84 -3.13 -15.09
C GLU A 24 2.82 -2.72 -13.62
N PHE A 25 2.56 -3.69 -12.73
CA PHE A 25 2.62 -3.49 -11.30
C PHE A 25 4.00 -3.01 -10.86
N ASN A 26 5.09 -3.69 -11.26
CA ASN A 26 6.45 -3.29 -10.89
C ASN A 26 6.82 -1.89 -11.40
N LYS A 27 6.40 -1.52 -12.62
CA LYS A 27 6.58 -0.15 -13.12
C LYS A 27 5.81 0.88 -12.29
N LEU A 28 4.61 0.54 -11.84
CA LEU A 28 3.77 1.42 -11.03
C LEU A 28 4.32 1.57 -9.60
N VAL A 29 4.95 0.53 -9.04
CA VAL A 29 5.57 0.59 -7.70
C VAL A 29 6.60 1.72 -7.60
N GLU A 30 7.40 1.94 -8.64
CA GLU A 30 8.42 3.00 -8.62
C GLU A 30 7.80 4.40 -8.53
N ARG A 31 6.78 4.68 -9.36
CA ARG A 31 6.07 5.98 -9.31
C ARG A 31 5.25 6.12 -8.04
N PHE A 32 4.63 5.03 -7.58
CA PHE A 32 3.89 5.01 -6.33
C PHE A 32 4.79 5.34 -5.13
N ARG A 33 6.02 4.82 -5.09
CA ARG A 33 6.99 5.14 -4.05
C ARG A 33 7.29 6.63 -3.98
N GLU A 34 7.58 7.24 -5.12
CA GLU A 34 7.88 8.68 -5.25
C GLU A 34 6.70 9.51 -4.71
N GLU A 35 5.49 9.26 -5.21
CA GLU A 35 4.30 10.02 -4.82
C GLU A 35 3.90 9.79 -3.36
N PHE A 36 4.05 8.56 -2.85
CA PHE A 36 3.76 8.25 -1.45
C PHE A 36 4.69 9.02 -0.51
N GLN A 37 5.99 9.12 -0.86
CA GLN A 37 6.95 9.89 -0.07
C GLN A 37 6.68 11.39 -0.16
N ASN A 38 6.34 11.89 -1.35
CA ASN A 38 5.97 13.30 -1.55
C ASN A 38 4.74 13.68 -0.74
N GLU A 39 3.66 12.88 -0.78
CA GLU A 39 2.45 13.13 -0.01
C GLU A 39 2.73 13.10 1.50
N ALA A 40 3.51 12.12 1.97
CA ALA A 40 3.90 12.05 3.37
C ALA A 40 4.68 13.29 3.83
N ARG A 41 5.55 13.82 2.97
CA ARG A 41 6.30 15.06 3.22
C ARG A 41 5.38 16.27 3.27
N VAL A 42 4.52 16.45 2.26
CA VAL A 42 3.54 17.55 2.21
C VAL A 42 2.64 17.53 3.44
N ARG A 43 2.09 16.37 3.80
CA ARG A 43 1.26 16.22 5.00
C ARG A 43 1.99 16.59 6.28
N TYR A 44 3.27 16.24 6.39
CA TYR A 44 4.10 16.62 7.53
C TYR A 44 4.32 18.14 7.58
N GLU A 45 4.74 18.75 6.46
CA GLU A 45 5.00 20.19 6.36
C GLU A 45 3.73 20.99 6.70
N THR A 46 2.59 20.65 6.11
CA THR A 46 1.29 21.27 6.44
C THR A 46 0.93 21.10 7.92
N GLY A 47 1.17 19.92 8.50
CA GLY A 47 0.89 19.67 9.91
C GLY A 47 1.77 20.50 10.85
N VAL A 48 3.03 20.76 10.47
CA VAL A 48 3.94 21.65 11.21
C VAL A 48 3.45 23.10 11.14
N GLU A 49 3.10 23.58 9.95
CA GLU A 49 2.56 24.94 9.75
C GLU A 49 1.28 25.19 10.58
N GLN A 50 0.43 24.17 10.70
CA GLN A 50 -0.80 24.23 11.51
C GLN A 50 -0.57 24.05 13.02
N GLY A 51 0.65 23.76 13.46
CA GLY A 51 0.95 23.46 14.87
C GLY A 51 0.41 22.11 15.37
N ASN A 52 -0.08 21.24 14.47
CA ASN A 52 -0.69 19.95 14.79
C ASN A 52 0.34 18.80 14.89
N ARG A 53 1.63 19.09 14.71
CA ARG A 53 2.67 18.08 14.61
C ARG A 53 3.70 18.18 15.74
N GLU A 54 3.67 17.18 16.62
CA GLU A 54 4.63 17.07 17.73
C GLU A 54 5.87 16.20 17.39
N ARG A 55 5.70 15.18 16.53
CA ARG A 55 6.75 14.19 16.23
C ARG A 55 7.37 14.40 14.86
N LYS A 56 8.68 14.15 14.73
CA LYS A 56 9.38 14.11 13.44
C LYS A 56 8.77 13.06 12.48
N PRO A 57 9.02 13.14 11.17
CA PRO A 57 8.64 12.09 10.22
C PRO A 57 9.24 10.75 10.68
N GLY A 58 8.46 9.67 10.58
CA GLY A 58 8.87 8.34 11.04
C GLY A 58 8.78 8.11 12.56
N GLY A 59 8.51 9.13 13.39
CA GLY A 59 8.34 8.96 14.85
C GLY A 59 6.99 8.36 15.30
N GLY A 60 6.20 7.87 14.35
CA GLY A 60 4.91 7.22 14.61
C GLY A 60 5.05 5.70 14.72
N ARG A 61 3.92 5.01 14.91
CA ARG A 61 3.87 3.55 14.81
C ARG A 61 4.15 3.13 13.36
N THR A 62 5.07 2.17 13.19
CA THR A 62 5.32 1.54 11.89
C THR A 62 4.12 0.68 11.51
N GLY A 63 3.59 0.87 10.30
CA GLY A 63 2.47 0.07 9.79
C GLY A 63 2.93 -1.32 9.34
N ASN A 64 2.00 -2.29 9.38
CA ASN A 64 2.27 -3.70 9.03
C ASN A 64 2.60 -3.93 7.54
N LEU A 65 2.21 -3.02 6.64
CA LEU A 65 2.55 -3.08 5.21
C LEU A 65 3.88 -2.36 4.97
N GLU A 66 5.00 -3.06 5.17
CA GLU A 66 6.33 -2.45 5.20
C GLU A 66 6.78 -1.88 3.86
N SER A 67 6.67 -2.65 2.78
CA SER A 67 7.14 -2.23 1.45
C SER A 67 6.11 -1.39 0.68
N TYR A 68 6.58 -0.54 -0.23
CA TYR A 68 5.70 0.20 -1.14
C TYR A 68 4.93 -0.73 -2.09
N ALA A 69 5.54 -1.84 -2.49
CA ALA A 69 4.89 -2.87 -3.28
C ALA A 69 3.69 -3.48 -2.54
N THR A 70 3.87 -3.90 -1.27
CA THR A 70 2.77 -4.45 -0.46
C THR A 70 1.67 -3.43 -0.19
N LYS A 71 2.01 -2.14 -0.01
CA LYS A 71 1.02 -1.06 0.13
C LYS A 71 0.21 -0.88 -1.16
N LEU A 72 0.88 -0.79 -2.31
CA LEU A 72 0.22 -0.66 -3.61
C LEU A 72 -0.66 -1.87 -3.91
N PHE A 73 -0.15 -3.08 -3.67
CA PHE A 73 -0.90 -4.32 -3.87
C PHE A 73 -2.18 -4.34 -3.04
N PHE A 74 -2.08 -3.99 -1.75
CA PHE A 74 -3.25 -3.88 -0.87
C PHE A 74 -4.29 -2.90 -1.42
N THR A 75 -3.85 -1.72 -1.86
CA THR A 75 -4.72 -0.69 -2.44
C THR A 75 -5.41 -1.18 -3.73
N LEU A 76 -4.66 -1.76 -4.66
CA LEU A 76 -5.21 -2.28 -5.92
C LEU A 76 -6.12 -3.47 -5.69
N PHE A 77 -5.78 -4.35 -4.75
CA PHE A 77 -6.64 -5.46 -4.35
C PHE A 77 -7.98 -4.96 -3.83
N TYR A 78 -7.97 -3.93 -2.97
CA TYR A 78 -9.19 -3.30 -2.50
C TYR A 78 -10.01 -2.72 -3.66
N PHE A 79 -9.41 -1.99 -4.59
CA PHE A 79 -10.13 -1.43 -5.74
C PHE A 79 -10.67 -2.51 -6.69
N LYS A 80 -9.93 -3.59 -6.91
CA LYS A 80 -10.28 -4.63 -7.87
C LYS A 80 -11.34 -5.59 -7.34
N CYS A 81 -11.21 -6.01 -6.08
CA CYS A 81 -12.07 -7.02 -5.48
C CYS A 81 -13.15 -6.44 -4.57
N TYR A 82 -13.01 -5.17 -4.17
CA TYR A 82 -13.90 -4.46 -3.25
C TYR A 82 -14.35 -5.29 -2.02
N PRO A 83 -13.40 -5.94 -1.31
CA PRO A 83 -13.73 -6.74 -0.14
C PRO A 83 -14.17 -5.84 1.02
N THR A 84 -14.93 -6.40 1.96
CA THR A 84 -15.16 -5.75 3.25
C THR A 84 -13.86 -5.65 4.05
N PHE A 85 -13.78 -4.72 5.01
CA PHE A 85 -12.58 -4.54 5.82
C PHE A 85 -12.21 -5.78 6.64
N ASP A 86 -13.17 -6.56 7.12
CA ASP A 86 -12.89 -7.78 7.88
C ASP A 86 -12.28 -8.87 6.98
N ILE A 87 -12.78 -9.03 5.74
CA ILE A 87 -12.18 -9.94 4.76
C ILE A 87 -10.78 -9.47 4.38
N LEU A 88 -10.61 -8.18 4.17
CA LEU A 88 -9.32 -7.58 3.84
C LEU A 88 -8.31 -7.79 4.97
N GLY A 89 -8.71 -7.54 6.23
CA GLY A 89 -7.88 -7.80 7.40
C GLY A 89 -7.51 -9.27 7.55
N PHE A 90 -8.47 -10.17 7.36
CA PHE A 90 -8.24 -11.61 7.38
C PHE A 90 -7.26 -12.08 6.28
N LEU A 91 -7.38 -11.55 5.06
CA LEU A 91 -6.51 -11.93 3.95
C LEU A 91 -5.07 -11.44 4.13
N PHE A 92 -4.89 -10.23 4.69
CA PHE A 92 -3.59 -9.59 4.88
C PHE A 92 -3.00 -9.77 6.28
N ASP A 93 -3.63 -10.56 7.15
CA ASP A 93 -3.24 -10.76 8.56
C ASP A 93 -3.10 -9.44 9.33
N LEU A 94 -4.08 -8.55 9.13
CA LEU A 94 -4.17 -7.28 9.83
C LEU A 94 -5.26 -7.37 10.90
N ASN A 95 -4.86 -7.05 12.13
CA ASN A 95 -5.80 -6.88 13.24
C ASN A 95 -6.43 -5.49 13.18
N ARG A 96 -7.68 -5.41 13.66
CA ARG A 96 -8.48 -4.18 13.72
C ARG A 96 -7.89 -3.16 14.69
#